data_AF-A0A183E7Y0-F1
#
_entry.id   AF-A0A183E7Y0-F1
#
_cell.length_a   1.000
_cell.length_b   1.000
_cell.length_c   1.000
_cell.angle_alpha   90.00
_cell.angle_beta   90.00
_cell.angle_gamma   90.00
#
_symmetry.space_group_name_H-M   'P 1'
#
loop_
_entity.id
_entity.type
_entity.pdbx_description
1 polymer ?
#
loop_
_entity_poly.entity_id
_entity_poly.type
_entity_poly.pdbx_seq_one_letter_code
_entity_poly.pdbx_strand_id
1 'polypeptide(L)'
;MLLQIFVSLLAHWTRLVWGVFECGSHETTAFVRIARARLAGTPVVVSTAGHDLTCAQYCRNNIEPTTGAQRVCASFNFDGRETCYFFDDAASPAGTSDLAPNPSANNFYYEKTCLPGVSAHEACTYRSFSFERTRKTALEGFVRKSVQVGSREQCLSACLKEEEFVCRSVNYNYDSYLCELSTEDRRSKPNHLRQSDSPVDYYDNNCLSRQNRCGEAGGNLIFVKTTNFEIHFYDHTQSVEAQESFCLQKCLDSLNTFCRSVEFSPSEKNCIVSDEDTFSRADQQGHIQGKDYYEPVCVAGIFSYFTNCHYAI
;
A
#
# COMPACT_ATOMS: atom_id res chain seq x y z
N MET A 1 -52.72 12.32 43.36
CA MET A 1 -52.60 12.09 41.91
C MET A 1 -51.70 13.18 41.33
N LEU A 2 -50.38 13.07 41.52
CA LEU A 2 -49.33 13.95 40.95
C LEU A 2 -47.96 13.54 41.55
N LEU A 3 -47.50 12.32 41.28
CA LEU A 3 -46.10 11.94 41.55
C LEU A 3 -45.72 10.61 40.87
N GLN A 4 -45.83 10.51 39.54
CA GLN A 4 -45.32 9.31 38.85
C GLN A 4 -45.20 9.43 37.32
N ILE A 5 -44.78 10.58 36.77
CA ILE A 5 -44.46 10.67 35.33
C ILE A 5 -43.33 11.69 35.12
N PHE A 6 -42.09 11.38 35.54
CA PHE A 6 -40.93 12.21 35.17
C PHE A 6 -39.61 11.42 35.04
N VAL A 7 -39.67 10.11 34.81
CA VAL A 7 -38.48 9.28 34.57
C VAL A 7 -38.74 8.31 33.42
N SER A 8 -38.87 8.82 32.20
CA SER A 8 -38.94 7.93 31.01
C SER A 8 -38.69 8.61 29.65
N LEU A 9 -38.16 9.83 29.58
CA LEU A 9 -38.01 10.56 28.30
C LEU A 9 -36.63 11.19 28.04
N LEU A 10 -35.56 10.70 28.68
CA LEU A 10 -34.18 11.16 28.44
C LEU A 10 -33.21 10.03 28.07
N ALA A 11 -33.70 8.95 27.48
CA ALA A 11 -32.86 7.93 26.88
C ALA A 11 -33.23 7.78 25.41
N HIS A 12 -32.20 7.73 24.57
CA HIS A 12 -32.24 7.51 23.11
C HIS A 12 -32.52 8.76 22.30
N TRP A 13 -31.50 9.57 22.03
CA TRP A 13 -31.13 10.06 20.69
C TRP A 13 -29.72 10.66 20.77
N THR A 14 -28.74 9.94 21.34
CA THR A 14 -27.36 10.12 20.88
C THR A 14 -27.29 9.48 19.51
N ARG A 15 -27.66 10.23 18.46
CA ARG A 15 -27.20 9.89 17.11
C ARG A 15 -25.69 9.89 17.22
N LEU A 16 -25.06 8.72 17.23
CA LEU A 16 -23.64 8.63 16.89
C LEU A 16 -23.53 9.34 15.54
N VAL A 17 -22.90 10.50 15.54
CA VAL A 17 -22.34 11.05 14.32
C VAL A 17 -21.27 10.03 13.96
N TRP A 18 -21.60 9.12 13.03
CA TRP A 18 -20.58 8.25 12.45
C TRP A 18 -19.53 9.19 11.87
N GLY A 19 -18.30 9.10 12.37
CA GLY A 19 -17.21 9.89 11.82
C GLY A 19 -17.10 9.58 10.33
N VAL A 20 -16.88 10.59 9.49
CA VAL A 20 -16.76 10.45 8.03
C VAL A 20 -15.71 9.41 7.61
N PHE A 21 -14.82 9.02 8.53
CA PHE A 21 -13.74 8.05 8.34
C PHE A 21 -13.80 6.84 9.30
N GLU A 22 -15.00 6.51 9.78
CA GLU A 22 -15.28 5.28 10.54
C GLU A 22 -15.94 4.24 9.63
N CYS A 23 -15.31 3.08 9.51
CA CYS A 23 -15.81 1.99 8.68
C CYS A 23 -16.98 1.27 9.37
N GLY A 24 -18.00 0.92 8.60
CA GLY A 24 -19.13 0.14 9.08
C GLY A 24 -18.76 -1.31 9.41
N SER A 25 -19.67 -2.03 10.06
CA SER A 25 -19.46 -3.43 10.48
C SER A 25 -19.22 -4.42 9.33
N HIS A 26 -19.59 -4.04 8.10
CA HIS A 26 -19.42 -4.85 6.88
C HIS A 26 -18.25 -4.37 6.02
N GLU A 27 -17.51 -3.38 6.49
CA GLU A 27 -16.37 -2.80 5.79
C GLU A 27 -15.08 -3.14 6.51
N THR A 28 -14.02 -3.32 5.74
CA THR A 28 -12.68 -3.52 6.27
C THR A 28 -11.87 -2.25 6.14
N THR A 29 -11.30 -1.78 7.24
CA THR A 29 -10.40 -0.64 7.27
C THR A 29 -9.06 -0.96 6.61
N ALA A 30 -8.82 -0.35 5.46
CA ALA A 30 -7.61 -0.44 4.66
C ALA A 30 -6.99 0.95 4.49
N PHE A 31 -5.84 1.00 3.81
CA PHE A 31 -5.24 2.27 3.39
C PHE A 31 -4.93 2.25 1.90
N VAL A 32 -5.13 3.40 1.27
CA VAL A 32 -4.60 3.73 -0.04
C VAL A 32 -3.37 4.62 0.16
N ARG A 33 -2.22 4.19 -0.35
CA ARG A 33 -0.97 4.95 -0.31
C ARG A 33 -0.81 5.81 -1.55
N ILE A 34 -0.29 7.02 -1.40
CA ILE A 34 0.29 7.81 -2.50
C ILE A 34 1.75 8.04 -2.16
N ALA A 35 2.66 7.49 -2.96
CA ALA A 35 4.09 7.72 -2.81
C ALA A 35 4.46 9.15 -3.23
N ARG A 36 5.53 9.70 -2.63
CA ARG A 36 6.00 11.08 -2.89
C ARG A 36 4.89 12.10 -2.73
N ALA A 37 4.09 11.93 -1.69
CA ALA A 37 2.96 12.79 -1.38
C ALA A 37 2.86 13.02 0.12
N ARG A 38 2.26 14.14 0.47
CA ARG A 38 2.01 14.54 1.85
C ARG A 38 0.72 15.36 1.90
N LEU A 39 -0.16 15.11 2.86
CA LEU A 39 -1.27 16.02 3.15
C LEU A 39 -0.72 17.35 3.68
N ALA A 40 -1.24 18.47 3.15
CA ALA A 40 -0.95 19.79 3.68
C ALA A 40 -1.69 20.04 5.01
N GLY A 41 -1.33 21.13 5.70
CA GLY A 41 -1.97 21.54 6.94
C GLY A 41 -1.29 21.00 8.21
N THR A 42 -1.94 21.23 9.35
CA THR A 42 -1.41 20.93 10.67
C THR A 42 -1.88 19.54 11.12
N PRO A 43 -0.96 18.61 11.42
CA PRO A 43 -1.34 17.31 11.95
C PRO A 43 -1.91 17.46 13.35
N VAL A 44 -2.93 16.66 13.65
CA VAL A 44 -3.53 16.62 14.98
C VAL A 44 -2.60 15.97 16.00
N VAL A 45 -1.75 15.03 15.57
CA VAL A 45 -0.64 14.46 16.37
C VAL A 45 0.54 14.13 15.49
N VAL A 46 1.73 14.29 16.06
CA VAL A 46 3.00 13.81 15.51
C VAL A 46 3.58 12.79 16.47
N SER A 47 4.05 11.67 15.93
CA SER A 47 4.65 10.60 16.75
C SER A 47 5.75 9.89 15.98
N THR A 48 6.84 9.59 16.69
CA THR A 48 7.91 8.70 16.24
C THR A 48 7.49 7.25 16.49
N ALA A 49 6.42 6.81 15.84
CA ALA A 49 5.78 5.52 16.05
C ALA A 49 6.53 4.35 15.38
N GLY A 50 7.74 4.57 14.87
CA GLY A 50 8.52 3.60 14.11
C GLY A 50 8.05 3.53 12.65
N HIS A 51 7.99 2.34 12.07
CA HIS A 51 7.64 2.15 10.67
C HIS A 51 6.16 2.45 10.37
N ASP A 52 5.86 2.67 9.10
CA ASP A 52 4.53 2.95 8.55
C ASP A 52 3.44 1.93 8.96
N LEU A 53 3.78 0.65 9.14
CA LEU A 53 2.85 -0.36 9.63
C LEU A 53 2.29 0.00 11.00
N THR A 54 3.13 0.46 11.93
CA THR A 54 2.68 0.87 13.27
C THR A 54 1.77 2.09 13.18
N CYS A 55 2.07 3.02 12.26
CA CYS A 55 1.23 4.18 12.03
C CYS A 55 -0.12 3.81 11.45
N ALA A 56 -0.15 2.89 10.48
CA ALA A 56 -1.39 2.32 9.97
C ALA A 56 -2.19 1.63 11.08
N GLN A 57 -1.55 0.92 12.02
CA GLN A 57 -2.23 0.30 13.17
C GLN A 57 -2.88 1.34 14.09
N TYR A 58 -2.16 2.39 14.48
CA TYR A 58 -2.73 3.46 15.31
C TYR A 58 -3.90 4.17 14.61
N CYS A 59 -3.73 4.52 13.33
CA CYS A 59 -4.77 5.21 12.57
C CYS A 59 -6.00 4.32 12.29
N ARG A 60 -5.77 3.04 11.98
CA ARG A 60 -6.83 2.04 11.76
C ARG A 60 -7.75 1.95 12.96
N ASN A 61 -7.17 1.94 14.16
CA ASN A 61 -7.88 1.76 15.42
C ASN A 61 -8.33 3.07 16.09
N ASN A 62 -8.11 4.23 15.45
CA ASN A 62 -8.40 5.55 16.04
C ASN A 62 -7.74 5.73 17.42
N ILE A 63 -6.47 5.32 17.55
CA ILE A 63 -5.71 5.42 18.81
C ILE A 63 -4.61 6.45 18.64
N GLU A 64 -4.54 7.40 19.57
CA GLU A 64 -3.39 8.28 19.70
C GLU A 64 -2.18 7.50 20.25
N PRO A 65 -1.02 7.54 19.58
CA PRO A 65 0.15 6.73 19.96
C PRO A 65 0.78 7.12 21.31
N THR A 66 0.67 8.38 21.73
CA THR A 66 1.35 8.86 22.96
C THR A 66 0.56 8.52 24.22
N THR A 67 -0.76 8.72 24.18
CA THR A 67 -1.63 8.62 25.37
C THR A 67 -2.49 7.35 25.37
N GLY A 68 -2.64 6.67 24.23
CA GLY A 68 -3.63 5.61 24.03
C GLY A 68 -5.06 6.11 23.96
N ALA A 69 -5.28 7.43 23.93
CA ALA A 69 -6.62 8.01 23.85
C ALA A 69 -7.29 7.71 22.50
N GLN A 70 -8.61 7.61 22.52
CA GLN A 70 -9.40 7.52 21.29
C GLN A 70 -9.34 8.85 20.54
N ARG A 71 -8.95 8.79 19.27
CA ARG A 71 -8.89 9.94 18.38
C ARG A 71 -9.10 9.54 16.94
N VAL A 72 -10.06 10.20 16.28
CA VAL A 72 -10.37 9.97 14.88
C VAL A 72 -9.11 10.16 14.03
N CYS A 73 -8.87 9.21 13.14
CA CYS A 73 -7.84 9.29 12.13
C CYS A 73 -8.43 9.01 10.76
N ALA A 74 -8.30 9.97 9.86
CA ALA A 74 -8.73 9.90 8.47
C ALA A 74 -7.55 9.61 7.54
N SER A 75 -6.35 10.08 7.89
CA SER A 75 -5.15 9.85 7.12
C SER A 75 -3.89 10.08 7.95
N PHE A 76 -2.74 9.68 7.42
CA PHE A 76 -1.45 10.05 7.98
C PHE A 76 -0.39 10.24 6.90
N ASN A 77 0.60 11.08 7.21
CA ASN A 77 1.84 11.16 6.45
C ASN A 77 2.93 10.37 7.17
N PHE A 78 3.78 9.68 6.41
CA PHE A 78 5.01 9.07 6.89
C PHE A 78 6.21 9.73 6.22
N ASP A 79 7.26 10.03 6.98
CA ASP A 79 8.48 10.69 6.49
C ASP A 79 9.48 9.76 5.78
N GLY A 80 9.14 8.46 5.70
CA GLY A 80 10.00 7.43 5.13
C GLY A 80 11.02 6.85 6.12
N ARG A 81 11.03 7.32 7.38
CA ARG A 81 11.95 6.86 8.42
C ARG A 81 11.21 6.31 9.63
N GLU A 82 10.66 7.19 10.44
CA GLU A 82 10.07 6.81 11.73
C GLU A 82 8.96 7.74 12.23
N THR A 83 8.68 8.83 11.51
CA THR A 83 7.76 9.85 11.97
C THR A 83 6.44 9.80 11.22
N CYS A 84 5.36 9.73 11.98
CA CYS A 84 4.00 9.77 11.49
C CYS A 84 3.27 11.02 11.95
N TYR A 85 2.58 11.64 11.00
CA TYR A 85 1.79 12.85 11.20
C TYR A 85 0.33 12.47 10.91
N PHE A 86 -0.51 12.43 11.94
CA PHE A 86 -1.88 11.96 11.85
C PHE A 86 -2.84 13.13 11.62
N PHE A 87 -3.90 12.90 10.85
CA PHE A 87 -4.91 13.89 10.47
C PHE A 87 -6.31 13.32 10.70
N ASP A 88 -7.24 14.18 11.08
CA ASP A 88 -8.68 13.92 11.19
C ASP A 88 -9.45 14.20 9.88
N ASP A 89 -8.75 14.67 8.84
CA ASP A 89 -9.23 14.82 7.47
C ASP A 89 -8.34 14.07 6.46
N ALA A 90 -8.83 13.92 5.24
CA ALA A 90 -8.16 13.27 4.12
C ALA A 90 -8.02 14.22 2.91
N ALA A 91 -7.25 13.78 1.92
CA ALA A 91 -7.10 14.52 0.67
C ALA A 91 -8.40 14.45 -0.16
N SER A 92 -8.72 15.53 -0.87
CA SER A 92 -9.81 15.55 -1.85
C SER A 92 -9.61 14.47 -2.93
N PRO A 93 -10.65 13.70 -3.30
CA PRO A 93 -12.07 13.94 -2.98
C PRO A 93 -12.60 13.21 -1.73
N ALA A 94 -11.78 12.40 -1.05
CA ALA A 94 -12.24 11.63 0.12
C ALA A 94 -12.44 12.52 1.35
N GLY A 95 -11.61 13.56 1.49
CA GLY A 95 -11.76 14.60 2.49
C GLY A 95 -11.75 16.00 1.87
N THR A 96 -11.50 17.01 2.69
CA THR A 96 -11.56 18.42 2.28
C THR A 96 -10.19 19.07 2.06
N SER A 97 -9.13 18.38 2.45
CA SER A 97 -7.76 18.90 2.43
C SER A 97 -7.06 18.63 1.10
N ASP A 98 -5.98 19.38 0.86
CA ASP A 98 -5.15 19.23 -0.34
C ASP A 98 -3.82 18.54 -0.03
N LEU A 99 -3.27 17.86 -1.03
CA LEU A 99 -1.88 17.39 -0.98
C LEU A 99 -0.95 18.58 -1.17
N ALA A 100 0.18 18.57 -0.45
CA ALA A 100 1.21 19.58 -0.61
C ALA A 100 1.80 19.53 -2.04
N PRO A 101 2.10 20.68 -2.68
CA PRO A 101 2.51 20.73 -4.08
C PRO A 101 3.93 20.18 -4.33
N ASN A 102 4.83 20.34 -3.37
CA ASN A 102 6.23 19.93 -3.47
C ASN A 102 6.65 19.10 -2.24
N PRO A 103 6.12 17.88 -2.09
CA PRO A 103 6.53 16.99 -1.00
C PRO A 103 7.97 16.52 -1.21
N SER A 104 8.70 16.23 -0.13
CA SER A 104 9.97 15.50 -0.25
C SER A 104 9.72 14.12 -0.85
N ALA A 105 10.69 13.62 -1.63
CA ALA A 105 10.74 12.28 -2.21
C ALA A 105 10.47 11.15 -1.21
N ASN A 106 10.79 11.37 0.06
CA ASN A 106 10.62 10.37 1.13
C ASN A 106 9.26 10.42 1.81
N ASN A 107 8.38 11.38 1.48
CA ASN A 107 7.05 11.40 2.08
C ASN A 107 6.12 10.40 1.41
N PHE A 108 5.30 9.77 2.23
CA PHE A 108 4.20 8.92 1.81
C PHE A 108 2.91 9.39 2.48
N TYR A 109 1.86 9.52 1.71
CA TYR A 109 0.53 9.84 2.20
C TYR A 109 -0.31 8.57 2.25
N TYR A 110 -1.00 8.32 3.37
CA TYR A 110 -1.86 7.18 3.57
C TYR A 110 -3.28 7.64 3.90
N GLU A 111 -4.22 7.30 3.03
CA GLU A 111 -5.64 7.63 3.16
C GLU A 111 -6.40 6.43 3.75
N LYS A 112 -7.10 6.62 4.87
CA LYS A 112 -7.93 5.55 5.47
C LYS A 112 -9.14 5.31 4.57
N THR A 113 -9.36 4.06 4.21
CA THR A 113 -10.39 3.65 3.24
C THR A 113 -11.19 2.49 3.81
N CYS A 114 -12.52 2.53 3.65
CA CYS A 114 -13.42 1.48 4.10
C CYS A 114 -13.84 0.61 2.91
N LEU A 115 -13.29 -0.61 2.83
CA LEU A 115 -13.53 -1.50 1.70
C LEU A 115 -14.73 -2.43 1.98
N PRO A 116 -15.83 -2.35 1.21
CA PRO A 116 -17.04 -3.11 1.48
C PRO A 116 -16.93 -4.61 1.17
N GLY A 117 -17.29 -5.41 2.17
CA GLY A 117 -17.48 -6.86 2.06
C GLY A 117 -16.22 -7.66 1.78
N VAL A 118 -15.03 -7.09 1.87
CA VAL A 118 -13.76 -7.82 1.86
C VAL A 118 -13.38 -8.15 3.30
N SER A 119 -12.72 -9.27 3.52
CA SER A 119 -12.13 -9.66 4.80
C SER A 119 -10.83 -8.91 5.08
N ALA A 120 -10.40 -8.92 6.34
CA ALA A 120 -9.09 -8.41 6.76
C ALA A 120 -7.91 -9.09 6.01
N HIS A 121 -8.08 -10.37 5.64
CA HIS A 121 -7.05 -11.11 4.92
C HIS A 121 -6.97 -10.69 3.45
N GLU A 122 -8.11 -10.60 2.75
CA GLU A 122 -8.19 -10.14 1.35
C GLU A 122 -7.67 -8.71 1.21
N ALA A 123 -8.01 -7.82 2.15
CA ALA A 123 -7.49 -6.45 2.19
C ALA A 123 -6.07 -6.35 2.78
N CYS A 124 -5.41 -7.46 3.05
CA CYS A 124 -4.06 -7.53 3.60
C CYS A 124 -3.79 -6.53 4.75
N THR A 125 -4.71 -6.43 5.73
CA THR A 125 -4.65 -5.40 6.81
C THR A 125 -3.46 -5.55 7.76
N TYR A 126 -2.74 -6.66 7.64
CA TYR A 126 -1.44 -6.90 8.26
C TYR A 126 -0.30 -6.11 7.59
N ARG A 127 -0.54 -5.44 6.46
CA ARG A 127 0.33 -4.45 5.80
C ARG A 127 -0.10 -3.02 6.15
N SER A 128 0.77 -2.06 5.84
CA SER A 128 0.46 -0.63 6.01
C SER A 128 -0.61 -0.13 5.02
N PHE A 129 -0.69 -0.71 3.83
CA PHE A 129 -1.67 -0.34 2.79
C PHE A 129 -2.03 -1.50 1.86
N SER A 130 -3.24 -1.41 1.29
CA SER A 130 -3.79 -2.40 0.37
C SER A 130 -3.62 -2.01 -1.10
N PHE A 131 -3.61 -0.71 -1.39
CA PHE A 131 -3.45 -0.20 -2.75
C PHE A 131 -2.53 1.01 -2.79
N GLU A 132 -1.74 1.13 -3.85
CA GLU A 132 -1.00 2.36 -4.14
C GLU A 132 -1.64 3.10 -5.32
N ARG A 133 -1.96 4.37 -5.12
CA ARG A 133 -2.69 5.21 -6.09
C ARG A 133 -1.72 6.11 -6.87
N THR A 134 -1.86 6.12 -8.18
CA THR A 134 -1.28 7.14 -9.07
C THR A 134 -2.42 7.98 -9.67
N ARG A 135 -2.44 9.28 -9.34
CA ARG A 135 -3.52 10.18 -9.72
C ARG A 135 -3.44 10.58 -11.19
N LYS A 136 -4.60 10.79 -11.83
CA LYS A 136 -4.72 11.24 -13.23
C LYS A 136 -3.90 10.37 -14.18
N THR A 137 -3.95 9.05 -13.96
CA THR A 137 -3.26 8.09 -14.82
C THR A 137 -4.12 6.87 -15.04
N ALA A 138 -3.89 6.18 -16.15
CA ALA A 138 -4.53 4.92 -16.49
C ALA A 138 -3.49 3.96 -17.10
N LEU A 139 -3.66 2.67 -16.84
CA LEU A 139 -2.94 1.61 -17.54
C LEU A 139 -3.71 1.25 -18.82
N GLU A 140 -3.16 1.60 -19.97
CA GLU A 140 -3.83 1.49 -21.26
C GLU A 140 -3.59 0.13 -21.95
N GLY A 141 -4.66 -0.47 -22.48
CA GLY A 141 -4.57 -1.67 -23.34
C GLY A 141 -4.48 -3.01 -22.60
N PHE A 142 -4.52 -3.02 -21.27
CA PHE A 142 -4.44 -4.24 -20.44
C PHE A 142 -5.69 -4.48 -19.58
N VAL A 143 -6.83 -3.91 -19.96
CA VAL A 143 -8.10 -4.16 -19.26
C VAL A 143 -8.53 -5.60 -19.52
N ARG A 144 -8.69 -6.37 -18.45
CA ARG A 144 -9.17 -7.75 -18.50
C ARG A 144 -10.68 -7.83 -18.32
N LYS A 145 -11.22 -7.00 -17.44
CA LYS A 145 -12.65 -6.95 -17.07
C LYS A 145 -13.04 -5.53 -16.72
N SER A 146 -14.23 -5.11 -17.16
CA SER A 146 -14.80 -3.80 -16.83
C SER A 146 -16.14 -4.00 -16.13
N VAL A 147 -16.33 -3.31 -15.02
CA VAL A 147 -17.56 -3.38 -14.21
C VAL A 147 -18.02 -1.99 -13.80
N GLN A 148 -19.33 -1.81 -13.75
CA GLN A 148 -19.95 -0.59 -13.22
C GLN A 148 -20.06 -0.72 -11.70
N VAL A 149 -19.55 0.25 -10.95
CA VAL A 149 -19.61 0.26 -9.48
C VAL A 149 -20.20 1.57 -8.98
N GLY A 150 -20.54 1.63 -7.68
CA GLY A 150 -21.06 2.84 -7.05
C GLY A 150 -19.98 3.75 -6.45
N SER A 151 -18.76 3.24 -6.23
CA SER A 151 -17.66 4.01 -5.67
C SER A 151 -16.29 3.40 -5.98
N ARG A 152 -15.23 4.18 -5.70
CA ARG A 152 -13.84 3.72 -5.74
C ARG A 152 -13.63 2.50 -4.82
N GLU A 153 -14.17 2.54 -3.61
CA GLU A 153 -14.03 1.48 -2.60
C GLU A 153 -14.62 0.16 -3.11
N GLN A 154 -15.75 0.23 -3.82
CA GLN A 154 -16.33 -0.93 -4.48
C GLN A 154 -15.46 -1.43 -5.65
N CYS A 155 -14.82 -0.54 -6.41
CA CYS A 155 -13.85 -0.94 -7.44
C CYS A 155 -12.65 -1.69 -6.84
N LEU A 156 -12.04 -1.14 -5.79
CA LEU A 156 -10.93 -1.77 -5.08
C LEU A 156 -11.35 -3.12 -4.49
N SER A 157 -12.55 -3.20 -3.91
CA SER A 157 -13.10 -4.46 -3.38
C SER A 157 -13.36 -5.49 -4.48
N ALA A 158 -13.81 -5.06 -5.67
CA ALA A 158 -13.99 -5.95 -6.81
C ALA A 158 -12.67 -6.57 -7.27
N CYS A 159 -11.58 -5.80 -7.26
CA CYS A 159 -10.23 -6.32 -7.57
C CYS A 159 -9.76 -7.35 -6.54
N LEU A 160 -9.94 -7.08 -5.24
CA LEU A 160 -9.54 -8.02 -4.18
C LEU A 160 -10.33 -9.34 -4.19
N LYS A 161 -11.56 -9.31 -4.71
CA LYS A 161 -12.48 -10.46 -4.78
C LYS A 161 -12.52 -11.12 -6.14
N GLU A 162 -11.69 -10.69 -7.09
CA GLU A 162 -11.69 -11.29 -8.41
C GLU A 162 -11.14 -12.72 -8.33
N GLU A 163 -11.93 -13.68 -8.80
CA GLU A 163 -11.61 -15.11 -8.76
C GLU A 163 -11.28 -15.68 -10.14
N GLU A 164 -11.70 -15.01 -11.22
CA GLU A 164 -11.43 -15.45 -12.59
C GLU A 164 -9.96 -15.26 -12.99
N PHE A 165 -9.29 -14.26 -12.39
CA PHE A 165 -7.90 -13.94 -12.63
C PHE A 165 -7.28 -13.19 -11.44
N VAL A 166 -5.95 -13.16 -11.37
CA VAL A 166 -5.25 -12.35 -10.36
C VAL A 166 -5.31 -10.87 -10.75
N CYS A 167 -6.17 -10.09 -10.09
CA CYS A 167 -6.22 -8.66 -10.28
C CYS A 167 -4.99 -7.97 -9.66
N ARG A 168 -4.11 -7.42 -10.51
CA ARG A 168 -2.87 -6.74 -10.10
C ARG A 168 -3.03 -5.22 -10.06
N SER A 169 -3.97 -4.66 -10.82
CA SER A 169 -4.26 -3.24 -10.79
C SER A 169 -5.68 -2.92 -11.21
N VAL A 170 -6.11 -1.69 -10.93
CA VAL A 170 -7.36 -1.13 -11.47
C VAL A 170 -7.18 0.28 -12.02
N ASN A 171 -7.95 0.61 -13.06
CA ASN A 171 -8.29 1.98 -13.42
C ASN A 171 -9.69 2.27 -12.87
N TYR A 172 -9.89 3.40 -12.20
CA TYR A 172 -11.20 3.84 -11.75
C TYR A 172 -11.51 5.24 -12.28
N ASN A 173 -12.61 5.36 -13.03
CA ASN A 173 -13.11 6.63 -13.54
C ASN A 173 -14.14 7.23 -12.58
N TYR A 174 -13.89 8.45 -12.10
CA TYR A 174 -14.76 9.12 -11.13
C TYR A 174 -16.06 9.68 -11.71
N ASP A 175 -16.13 9.95 -13.02
CA ASP A 175 -17.32 10.49 -13.67
C ASP A 175 -18.26 9.38 -14.15
N SER A 176 -17.70 8.36 -14.79
CA SER A 176 -18.48 7.25 -15.32
C SER A 176 -18.70 6.12 -14.32
N TYR A 177 -17.99 6.13 -13.18
CA TYR A 177 -17.93 5.03 -12.20
C TYR A 177 -17.54 3.67 -12.79
N LEU A 178 -16.84 3.70 -13.94
CA LEU A 178 -16.31 2.52 -14.58
C LEU A 178 -15.05 2.07 -13.83
N CYS A 179 -15.05 0.79 -13.44
CA CYS A 179 -13.93 0.12 -12.81
C CYS A 179 -13.35 -0.91 -13.79
N GLU A 180 -12.09 -0.75 -14.16
CA GLU A 180 -11.40 -1.64 -15.09
C GLU A 180 -10.29 -2.39 -14.35
N LEU A 181 -10.38 -3.72 -14.33
CA LEU A 181 -9.47 -4.60 -13.62
C LEU A 181 -8.45 -5.18 -14.61
N SER A 182 -7.20 -5.34 -14.17
CA SER A 182 -6.09 -5.82 -15.01
C SER A 182 -5.30 -6.95 -14.34
N THR A 183 -4.76 -7.85 -15.17
CA THR A 183 -3.74 -8.85 -14.81
C THR A 183 -2.32 -8.29 -14.90
N GLU A 184 -2.17 -7.01 -15.23
CA GLU A 184 -0.90 -6.31 -15.38
C GLU A 184 -0.82 -5.16 -14.37
N ASP A 185 0.37 -4.63 -14.15
CA ASP A 185 0.58 -3.44 -13.32
C ASP A 185 1.62 -2.52 -13.96
N ARG A 186 1.89 -1.37 -13.31
CA ARG A 186 2.86 -0.39 -13.82
C ARG A 186 4.31 -0.91 -13.86
N ARG A 187 4.62 -2.03 -13.21
CA ARG A 187 5.95 -2.66 -13.28
C ARG A 187 6.04 -3.67 -14.41
N SER A 188 4.98 -4.42 -14.67
CA SER A 188 4.94 -5.34 -15.80
C SER A 188 4.74 -4.63 -17.14
N LYS A 189 4.06 -3.47 -17.16
CA LYS A 189 3.79 -2.64 -18.34
C LYS A 189 4.11 -1.15 -18.12
N PRO A 190 5.36 -0.78 -17.78
CA PRO A 190 5.72 0.59 -17.40
C PRO A 190 5.46 1.63 -18.49
N ASN A 191 5.60 1.26 -19.76
CA ASN A 191 5.38 2.15 -20.90
C ASN A 191 3.91 2.44 -21.21
N HIS A 192 2.98 1.81 -20.48
CA HIS A 192 1.55 1.89 -20.72
C HIS A 192 0.77 2.57 -19.58
N LEU A 193 1.44 2.92 -18.48
CA LEU A 193 0.88 3.84 -17.50
C LEU A 193 1.02 5.26 -18.06
N ARG A 194 -0.11 5.86 -18.44
CA ARG A 194 -0.16 7.17 -19.10
C ARG A 194 -0.95 8.18 -18.27
N GLN A 195 -0.62 9.45 -18.43
CA GLN A 195 -1.47 10.51 -17.90
C GLN A 195 -2.83 10.45 -18.61
N SER A 196 -3.89 10.62 -17.84
CA SER A 196 -5.26 10.61 -18.33
C SER A 196 -5.85 12.01 -18.28
N ASP A 197 -6.43 12.45 -19.39
CA ASP A 197 -7.23 13.68 -19.45
C ASP A 197 -8.64 13.49 -18.85
N SER A 198 -9.09 12.23 -18.75
CA SER A 198 -10.30 11.86 -18.00
C SER A 198 -9.99 11.78 -16.50
N PRO A 199 -11.00 11.92 -15.61
CA PRO A 199 -10.80 11.81 -14.15
C PRO A 199 -10.67 10.33 -13.76
N VAL A 200 -9.57 9.72 -14.20
CA VAL A 200 -9.20 8.33 -13.94
C VAL A 200 -7.98 8.31 -13.05
N ASP A 201 -8.06 7.48 -12.01
CA ASP A 201 -6.90 7.14 -11.20
C ASP A 201 -6.57 5.66 -11.34
N TYR A 202 -5.27 5.37 -11.29
CA TYR A 202 -4.71 4.04 -11.35
C TYR A 202 -4.33 3.56 -9.95
N TYR A 203 -4.54 2.28 -9.66
CA TYR A 203 -4.23 1.66 -8.37
C TYR A 203 -3.50 0.32 -8.56
N ASP A 204 -2.31 0.19 -7.98
CA ASP A 204 -1.61 -1.11 -7.82
C ASP A 204 -2.21 -1.88 -6.64
N ASN A 205 -2.52 -3.17 -6.84
CA ASN A 205 -2.89 -4.07 -5.76
C ASN A 205 -1.65 -4.52 -4.97
N ASN A 206 -1.61 -4.16 -3.69
CA ASN A 206 -0.52 -4.53 -2.77
C ASN A 206 -0.81 -5.79 -1.95
N CYS A 207 -1.99 -6.40 -2.12
CA CYS A 207 -2.45 -7.59 -1.41
C CYS A 207 -2.11 -8.91 -2.13
N LEU A 208 -1.13 -8.89 -3.02
CA LEU A 208 -0.60 -10.09 -3.66
C LEU A 208 0.26 -10.91 -2.68
N SER A 209 0.32 -12.21 -2.91
CA SER A 209 1.12 -13.21 -2.20
C SER A 209 2.27 -13.71 -3.07
N ARG A 210 3.16 -14.52 -2.47
CA ARG A 210 4.23 -15.21 -3.20
C ARG A 210 3.69 -16.00 -4.40
N GLN A 211 2.53 -16.63 -4.26
CA GLN A 211 1.98 -17.54 -5.26
C GLN A 211 1.35 -16.80 -6.44
N ASN A 212 0.72 -15.64 -6.21
CA ASN A 212 -0.06 -14.95 -7.24
C ASN A 212 0.64 -13.70 -7.82
N ARG A 213 1.75 -13.25 -7.25
CA ARG A 213 2.44 -12.03 -7.72
C ARG A 213 2.94 -12.07 -9.17
N CYS A 214 3.17 -13.25 -9.72
CA CYS A 214 3.55 -13.43 -11.13
C CYS A 214 2.37 -13.55 -12.10
N GLY A 215 1.13 -13.35 -11.61
CA GLY A 215 -0.08 -13.45 -12.42
C GLY A 215 -0.38 -14.88 -12.89
N GLU A 216 -1.35 -15.01 -13.81
CA GLU A 216 -1.83 -16.31 -14.30
C GLU A 216 -0.78 -17.13 -15.05
N ALA A 217 0.13 -16.46 -15.76
CA ALA A 217 1.21 -17.13 -16.49
C ALA A 217 2.15 -17.91 -15.55
N GLY A 218 2.08 -17.62 -14.25
CA GLY A 218 3.03 -18.12 -13.28
C GLY A 218 4.45 -17.68 -13.62
N GLY A 219 5.41 -18.32 -12.98
CA GLY A 219 6.82 -18.05 -13.25
C GLY A 219 7.67 -18.46 -12.08
N ASN A 220 8.95 -18.69 -12.38
CA ASN A 220 9.93 -18.80 -11.31
C ASN A 220 10.20 -17.38 -10.80
N LEU A 221 10.08 -17.20 -9.49
CA LEU A 221 10.61 -16.02 -8.82
C LEU A 221 12.11 -16.21 -8.70
N ILE A 222 12.87 -15.42 -9.43
CA ILE A 222 14.32 -15.35 -9.31
C ILE A 222 14.71 -13.98 -8.77
N PHE A 223 15.82 -13.90 -8.03
CA PHE A 223 16.36 -12.62 -7.59
C PHE A 223 17.44 -12.15 -8.56
N VAL A 224 17.30 -10.91 -9.04
CA VAL A 224 18.36 -10.22 -9.76
C VAL A 224 19.24 -9.52 -8.73
N LYS A 225 20.54 -9.86 -8.70
CA LYS A 225 21.52 -9.30 -7.77
C LYS A 225 22.27 -8.13 -8.43
N THR A 226 22.34 -7.01 -7.71
CA THR A 226 23.20 -5.87 -8.01
C THR A 226 24.17 -5.68 -6.85
N THR A 227 25.47 -5.85 -7.10
CA THR A 227 26.48 -5.73 -6.05
C THR A 227 26.81 -4.28 -5.75
N ASN A 228 27.15 -3.99 -4.50
CA ASN A 228 27.57 -2.68 -4.02
C ASN A 228 26.54 -1.56 -4.31
N PHE A 229 25.27 -1.82 -3.97
CA PHE A 229 24.15 -0.97 -4.33
C PHE A 229 23.17 -0.82 -3.17
N GLU A 230 22.53 0.34 -3.08
CA GLU A 230 21.44 0.61 -2.14
C GLU A 230 20.39 1.56 -2.74
N ILE A 231 19.18 1.52 -2.19
CA ILE A 231 18.21 2.61 -2.32
C ILE A 231 18.23 3.46 -1.04
N HIS A 232 18.46 4.76 -1.18
CA HIS A 232 18.59 5.63 -0.03
C HIS A 232 17.26 5.87 0.68
N PHE A 233 17.35 6.10 2.00
CA PHE A 233 16.32 6.72 2.84
C PHE A 233 15.01 5.93 3.01
N TYR A 234 15.01 4.62 2.76
CA TYR A 234 13.84 3.81 3.01
C TYR A 234 14.18 2.36 3.41
N ASP A 235 14.14 2.11 4.72
CA ASP A 235 14.28 0.77 5.29
C ASP A 235 12.93 0.35 5.89
N HIS A 236 12.18 -0.50 5.19
CA HIS A 236 10.85 -0.91 5.67
C HIS A 236 10.96 -1.88 6.85
N THR A 237 11.78 -2.93 6.73
CA THR A 237 12.02 -3.87 7.82
C THR A 237 13.49 -4.27 7.84
N GLN A 238 14.17 -3.87 8.91
CA GLN A 238 15.57 -4.24 9.18
C GLN A 238 15.65 -5.44 10.14
N SER A 239 16.60 -6.33 9.90
CA SER A 239 16.84 -7.50 10.75
C SER A 239 18.25 -8.04 10.61
N VAL A 240 18.64 -8.92 11.55
CA VAL A 240 19.92 -9.61 11.50
C VAL A 240 19.72 -11.03 10.97
N GLU A 241 20.32 -11.33 9.82
CA GLU A 241 20.19 -12.62 9.15
C GLU A 241 21.58 -13.22 8.87
N ALA A 242 21.76 -14.50 9.22
CA ALA A 242 23.06 -15.15 9.14
C ALA A 242 23.56 -15.37 7.70
N GLN A 243 22.65 -15.45 6.74
CA GLN A 243 22.93 -15.76 5.34
C GLN A 243 22.02 -14.95 4.41
N GLU A 244 22.53 -14.68 3.21
CA GLU A 244 21.81 -14.01 2.12
C GLU A 244 20.49 -14.75 1.83
N SER A 245 20.53 -16.09 1.72
CA SER A 245 19.37 -16.93 1.44
C SER A 245 18.23 -16.76 2.45
N PHE A 246 18.53 -16.57 3.73
CA PHE A 246 17.51 -16.33 4.76
C PHE A 246 16.84 -14.96 4.58
N CYS A 247 17.63 -13.94 4.23
CA CYS A 247 17.11 -12.61 3.92
C CYS A 247 16.19 -12.65 2.68
N LEU A 248 16.59 -13.37 1.62
CA LEU A 248 15.78 -13.56 0.42
C LEU A 248 14.48 -14.34 0.68
N GLN A 249 14.51 -15.40 1.50
CA GLN A 249 13.28 -16.10 1.88
C GLN A 249 12.34 -15.22 2.71
N LYS A 250 12.90 -14.45 3.65
CA LYS A 250 12.12 -13.52 4.48
C LYS A 250 11.38 -12.48 3.64
N CYS A 251 11.98 -12.00 2.56
CA CYS A 251 11.31 -11.15 1.58
C CYS A 251 10.08 -11.84 0.96
N LEU A 252 10.24 -13.07 0.46
CA LEU A 252 9.16 -13.80 -0.21
C LEU A 252 8.02 -14.19 0.73
N ASP A 253 8.35 -14.48 2.00
CA ASP A 253 7.39 -14.96 3.00
C ASP A 253 6.86 -13.83 3.88
N SER A 254 7.26 -12.58 3.62
CA SER A 254 6.82 -11.42 4.39
C SER A 254 5.30 -11.22 4.27
N LEU A 255 4.63 -11.27 5.41
CA LEU A 255 3.22 -10.91 5.50
C LEU A 255 3.08 -9.39 5.54
N ASN A 256 3.80 -8.71 6.42
CA ASN A 256 3.62 -7.28 6.67
C ASN A 256 4.14 -6.36 5.56
N THR A 257 4.96 -6.88 4.64
CA THR A 257 5.56 -6.13 3.52
C THR A 257 5.31 -6.88 2.22
N PHE A 258 4.79 -6.22 1.19
CA PHE A 258 4.85 -6.80 -0.15
C PHE A 258 6.25 -6.57 -0.71
N CYS A 259 7.17 -7.48 -0.43
CA CYS A 259 8.58 -7.28 -0.73
C CYS A 259 8.86 -7.07 -2.23
N ARG A 260 9.44 -5.92 -2.56
CA ARG A 260 9.91 -5.56 -3.90
C ARG A 260 11.43 -5.54 -4.02
N SER A 261 12.14 -5.34 -2.92
CA SER A 261 13.59 -5.49 -2.92
C SER A 261 14.16 -5.91 -1.58
N VAL A 262 15.41 -6.34 -1.62
CA VAL A 262 16.21 -6.72 -0.45
C VAL A 262 17.58 -6.07 -0.53
N GLU A 263 18.09 -5.60 0.60
CA GLU A 263 19.50 -5.25 0.77
C GLU A 263 20.11 -6.14 1.84
N PHE A 264 21.26 -6.73 1.53
CA PHE A 264 21.98 -7.62 2.45
C PHE A 264 23.45 -7.22 2.57
N SER A 265 23.91 -7.02 3.81
CA SER A 265 25.34 -6.88 4.13
C SER A 265 25.86 -8.15 4.78
N PRO A 266 26.76 -8.92 4.11
CA PRO A 266 27.33 -10.13 4.68
C PRO A 266 28.17 -9.89 5.93
N SER A 267 28.88 -8.75 6.00
CA SER A 267 29.75 -8.40 7.12
C SER A 267 28.94 -8.03 8.37
N GLU A 268 27.89 -7.24 8.20
CA GLU A 268 27.04 -6.79 9.30
C GLU A 268 25.92 -7.78 9.61
N LYS A 269 25.71 -8.79 8.75
CA LYS A 269 24.55 -9.68 8.75
C LYS A 269 23.25 -8.91 8.70
N ASN A 270 23.28 -7.71 8.13
CA ASN A 270 22.15 -6.79 8.09
C ASN A 270 21.29 -7.11 6.88
N CYS A 271 19.99 -7.31 7.11
CA CYS A 271 18.99 -7.65 6.11
C CYS A 271 17.87 -6.60 6.14
N ILE A 272 17.66 -5.93 5.02
CA ILE A 272 16.62 -4.92 4.85
C ILE A 272 15.67 -5.42 3.77
N VAL A 273 14.41 -5.62 4.15
CA VAL A 273 13.31 -5.95 3.23
C VAL A 273 12.54 -4.67 2.96
N SER A 274 12.20 -4.40 1.71
CA SER A 274 11.52 -3.18 1.27
C SER A 274 10.35 -3.48 0.34
N ASP A 275 9.29 -2.68 0.40
CA ASP A 275 8.21 -2.61 -0.58
C ASP A 275 8.45 -1.55 -1.67
N GLU A 276 9.65 -0.96 -1.68
CA GLU A 276 10.17 -0.08 -2.71
C GLU A 276 11.25 -0.80 -3.53
N ASP A 277 11.51 -0.33 -4.75
CA ASP A 277 12.46 -0.94 -5.67
C ASP A 277 13.16 0.12 -6.56
N THR A 278 14.06 -0.31 -7.44
CA THR A 278 14.72 0.59 -8.41
C THR A 278 13.71 1.33 -9.29
N PHE A 279 12.54 0.75 -9.53
CA PHE A 279 11.45 1.41 -10.24
C PHE A 279 10.84 2.56 -9.43
N SER A 280 10.45 2.33 -8.16
CA SER A 280 9.83 3.38 -7.34
C SER A 280 10.83 4.43 -6.82
N ARG A 281 12.13 4.07 -6.73
CA ARG A 281 13.23 4.90 -6.21
C ARG A 281 14.29 5.25 -7.26
N ALA A 282 13.89 5.41 -8.52
CA ALA A 282 14.81 5.71 -9.64
C ALA A 282 15.77 6.89 -9.39
N ASP A 283 15.34 7.90 -8.65
CA ASP A 283 16.09 9.12 -8.29
C ASP A 283 16.86 9.02 -6.95
N GLN A 284 16.82 7.87 -6.27
CA GLN A 284 17.40 7.68 -4.93
C GLN A 284 18.29 6.44 -4.86
N GLN A 285 18.90 6.07 -5.98
CA GLN A 285 19.80 4.92 -6.08
C GLN A 285 21.25 5.35 -5.81
N GLY A 286 22.01 4.49 -5.14
CA GLY A 286 23.39 4.77 -4.77
C GLY A 286 24.29 3.55 -4.86
N HIS A 287 25.60 3.80 -4.99
CA HIS A 287 26.62 2.77 -4.88
C HIS A 287 27.22 2.78 -3.47
N ILE A 288 27.23 1.64 -2.79
CA ILE A 288 27.76 1.48 -1.44
C ILE A 288 28.58 0.19 -1.34
N GLN A 289 29.73 0.20 -0.67
CA GLN A 289 30.54 -1.02 -0.53
C GLN A 289 29.96 -1.96 0.53
N GLY A 290 30.04 -3.27 0.28
CA GLY A 290 29.73 -4.30 1.29
C GLY A 290 28.24 -4.54 1.54
N LYS A 291 27.39 -4.06 0.63
CA LYS A 291 25.94 -4.28 0.62
C LYS A 291 25.51 -4.68 -0.79
N ASP A 292 24.79 -5.78 -0.90
CA ASP A 292 24.24 -6.26 -2.17
C ASP A 292 22.73 -6.05 -2.18
N TYR A 293 22.20 -5.72 -3.35
CA TYR A 293 20.79 -5.43 -3.60
C TYR A 293 20.14 -6.50 -4.47
N TYR A 294 18.89 -6.83 -4.19
CA TYR A 294 18.16 -7.90 -4.86
C TYR A 294 16.73 -7.49 -5.18
N GLU A 295 16.29 -7.77 -6.41
CA GLU A 295 14.87 -7.64 -6.79
C GLU A 295 14.31 -8.99 -7.27
N PRO A 296 13.19 -9.46 -6.71
CA PRO A 296 12.49 -10.62 -7.23
C PRO A 296 11.79 -10.27 -8.54
N VAL A 297 12.15 -10.97 -9.61
CA VAL A 297 11.52 -10.84 -10.92
C VAL A 297 10.81 -12.13 -11.30
N CYS A 298 9.67 -11.99 -11.97
CA CYS A 298 8.93 -13.11 -12.52
C CYS A 298 9.50 -13.45 -13.89
N VAL A 299 10.11 -14.62 -14.03
CA VAL A 299 10.52 -15.15 -15.33
C VAL A 299 9.52 -16.19 -15.80
N ALA A 300 9.08 -16.06 -17.05
CA ALA A 300 8.23 -17.06 -17.69
C ALA A 300 8.90 -18.43 -17.61
N GLY A 301 8.13 -19.46 -17.28
CA GLY A 301 8.59 -20.85 -17.20
C GLY A 301 8.96 -21.42 -18.56
N ILE A 302 9.99 -20.89 -19.21
CA ILE A 302 10.58 -21.45 -20.42
C ILE A 302 11.75 -22.32 -19.98
N PHE A 303 11.47 -23.58 -19.64
CA PHE A 303 12.47 -24.63 -19.80
C PHE A 303 12.64 -24.92 -21.30
N SER A 304 13.37 -24.05 -21.99
CA SER A 304 14.00 -24.37 -23.28
C SER A 304 15.10 -23.36 -23.59
N TYR A 305 16.34 -23.80 -23.34
CA TYR A 305 17.58 -23.33 -23.97
C TYR A 305 17.98 -21.86 -23.79
N PHE A 306 18.41 -21.50 -22.58
CA PHE A 306 19.52 -20.54 -22.43
C PHE A 306 20.58 -21.10 -21.50
N THR A 307 21.47 -21.90 -22.08
CA THR A 307 22.81 -22.11 -21.53
C THR A 307 23.55 -20.77 -21.53
N ASN A 308 24.10 -20.40 -20.36
CA ASN A 308 25.08 -19.34 -20.10
C ASN A 308 24.59 -17.99 -19.55
N CYS A 309 23.78 -18.00 -18.50
CA CYS A 309 23.90 -16.96 -17.47
C CYS A 309 24.06 -17.62 -16.10
N HIS A 310 25.09 -17.22 -15.35
CA HIS A 310 25.30 -17.65 -13.97
C HIS A 310 24.17 -17.09 -13.10
N TYR A 311 23.19 -17.94 -12.78
CA TYR A 311 22.21 -17.66 -11.72
C TYR A 311 22.78 -18.17 -10.40
N ALA A 312 22.78 -17.32 -9.37
CA ALA A 312 22.92 -17.78 -8.00
C ALA A 312 21.60 -18.45 -7.60
N ILE A 313 21.67 -19.73 -7.23
CA ILE A 313 20.58 -20.52 -6.65
C ILE A 313 20.59 -20.31 -5.14
#